data_AF-A0AAD4GD63-F1
#
_entry.id   AF-A0AAD4GD63-F1
#
_cell.length_a   1.000
_cell.length_b   1.000
_cell.length_c   1.000
_cell.angle_alpha   90.00
_cell.angle_beta   90.00
_cell.angle_gamma   90.00
#
_symmetry.space_group_name_H-M   'P 1'
#
loop_
_entity.id
_entity.type
_entity.pdbx_description
1 polymer ?
#
loop_
_entity_poly.entity_id
_entity_poly.type
_entity_poly.pdbx_seq_one_letter_code
_entity_poly.pdbx_strand_id
1 'polypeptide(L)'
;MLQIGIVFNVTADGPSYTPTYRYGASGSEGFFNDVQIAAGDAIKLTVNAPVDVKLGIVTVQNLNNNQKATNQFNLLENLCGKTAEWVPVNFGTLIFANAEVGGDDFGQLDRELFNIAQNGKPLTNVTADNDSVTVTWL
;
A
#
# COMPACT_ATOMS: atom_id res chain seq x y z
N MET A 1 -8.52 10.52 -2.59
CA MET A 1 -7.63 9.54 -1.92
C MET A 1 -6.19 9.81 -2.34
N LEU A 2 -5.22 9.31 -1.57
CA LEU A 2 -3.82 9.22 -1.97
C LEU A 2 -3.33 7.84 -1.58
N GLN A 3 -2.80 7.09 -2.53
CA GLN A 3 -2.36 5.72 -2.32
C GLN A 3 -1.08 5.42 -3.10
N ILE A 4 -0.31 4.48 -2.58
CA ILE A 4 0.82 3.85 -3.23
C ILE A 4 0.64 2.33 -3.10
N GLY A 5 1.09 1.59 -4.09
CA GLY A 5 0.96 0.14 -4.09
C GLY A 5 1.92 -0.51 -5.07
N ILE A 6 1.80 -1.84 -5.19
CA ILE A 6 2.53 -2.64 -6.15
C ILE A 6 1.49 -3.39 -6.97
N VAL A 7 1.56 -3.27 -8.29
CA VAL A 7 0.79 -4.10 -9.21
C VAL A 7 1.55 -5.39 -9.44
N PHE A 8 0.88 -6.50 -9.22
CA PHE A 8 1.40 -7.84 -9.44
C PHE A 8 0.70 -8.41 -10.67
N ASN A 9 1.45 -8.75 -11.72
CA ASN A 9 0.91 -9.43 -12.88
C ASN A 9 1.58 -10.78 -13.05
N VAL A 10 0.79 -11.84 -13.25
CA VAL A 10 1.29 -13.17 -13.58
C VAL A 10 0.94 -13.46 -15.02
N THR A 11 1.96 -13.58 -15.88
CA THR A 11 1.80 -13.97 -17.28
C THR A 11 2.47 -15.33 -17.52
N ALA A 12 2.45 -15.81 -18.77
CA ALA A 12 3.18 -17.01 -19.16
C ALA A 12 4.70 -16.91 -18.93
N ASP A 13 5.24 -15.69 -18.93
CA ASP A 13 6.67 -15.42 -18.72
C ASP A 13 7.05 -15.32 -17.24
N GLY A 14 6.08 -15.43 -16.34
CA GLY A 14 6.27 -15.37 -14.88
C GLY A 14 5.66 -14.13 -14.23
N PRO A 15 5.93 -13.93 -12.93
CA PRO A 15 5.43 -12.78 -12.19
C PRO A 15 6.22 -11.50 -12.51
N SER A 16 5.52 -10.37 -12.54
CA SER A 16 6.09 -9.03 -12.63
C SER A 16 5.48 -8.10 -11.57
N TYR A 17 6.28 -7.14 -11.12
CA TYR A 17 5.98 -6.26 -10.00
C TYR A 17 6.21 -4.82 -10.43
N THR A 18 5.16 -4.00 -10.45
CA THR A 18 5.25 -2.60 -10.85
C THR A 18 4.75 -1.69 -9.73
N PRO A 19 5.63 -0.91 -9.07
CA PRO A 19 5.18 0.07 -8.10
C PRO A 19 4.35 1.18 -8.77
N THR A 20 3.22 1.52 -8.16
CA THR A 20 2.23 2.48 -8.67
C THR A 20 1.77 3.43 -7.58
N TYR A 21 1.19 4.56 -7.98
CA TYR A 21 0.52 5.51 -7.11
C TYR A 21 -0.77 5.99 -7.76
N ARG A 22 -1.75 6.36 -6.93
CA ARG A 22 -2.99 7.01 -7.38
C ARG A 22 -3.34 8.18 -6.47
N TYR A 23 -3.84 9.27 -7.04
CA TYR A 23 -4.22 10.46 -6.28
C TYR A 23 -5.46 11.17 -6.85
N GLY A 24 -6.11 11.96 -5.98
CA GLY A 24 -7.26 12.78 -6.33
C GLY A 24 -8.60 12.03 -6.34
N ALA A 25 -9.67 12.73 -6.71
CA ALA A 25 -11.03 12.18 -6.82
C ALA A 25 -11.27 11.47 -8.16
N SER A 26 -10.57 11.88 -9.22
CA SER A 26 -10.61 11.26 -10.55
C SER A 26 -9.75 10.00 -10.66
N GLY A 27 -8.96 9.68 -9.63
CA GLY A 27 -8.11 8.50 -9.62
C GLY A 27 -6.94 8.56 -10.62
N SER A 28 -6.27 9.70 -10.75
CA SER A 28 -5.07 9.81 -11.58
C SER A 28 -4.01 8.80 -11.13
N GLU A 29 -3.44 8.06 -12.07
CA GLU A 29 -2.50 6.95 -11.83
C GLU A 29 -1.16 7.20 -12.49
N GLY A 30 -0.11 6.63 -11.90
CA GLY A 30 1.21 6.57 -12.51
C GLY A 30 2.05 5.41 -11.97
N PHE A 31 3.24 5.28 -12.53
CA PHE A 31 4.18 4.19 -12.24
C PHE A 31 5.52 4.75 -11.77
N PHE A 32 6.24 3.95 -10.99
CA PHE A 32 7.64 4.17 -10.68
C PHE A 32 8.51 3.26 -11.56
N ASN A 33 9.26 3.84 -12.49
CA ASN A 33 10.10 3.08 -13.41
C ASN A 33 11.52 2.82 -12.86
N ASP A 34 11.94 3.60 -11.85
CA ASP A 34 13.31 3.60 -11.31
C ASP A 34 13.47 2.69 -10.09
N VAL A 35 12.41 1.97 -9.68
CA VAL A 35 12.46 1.00 -8.58
C VAL A 35 12.06 -0.37 -9.09
N GLN A 36 13.06 -1.25 -9.12
CA GLN A 36 12.93 -2.65 -9.47
C GLN A 36 12.48 -3.43 -8.24
N ILE A 37 11.53 -4.34 -8.42
CA ILE A 37 10.99 -5.21 -7.38
C ILE A 37 11.04 -6.66 -7.90
N ALA A 38 11.55 -7.56 -7.08
CA ALA A 38 11.55 -8.99 -7.32
C ALA A 38 10.76 -9.74 -6.23
N ALA A 39 10.43 -11.01 -6.51
CA ALA A 39 9.81 -11.89 -5.54
C ALA A 39 10.71 -12.03 -4.29
N GLY A 40 10.13 -11.83 -3.11
CA GLY A 40 10.85 -11.92 -1.83
C GLY A 40 11.53 -10.63 -1.37
N ASP A 41 11.46 -9.55 -2.14
CA ASP A 41 11.96 -8.25 -1.68
C ASP A 41 11.09 -7.66 -0.56
N ALA A 42 11.74 -7.02 0.41
CA ALA A 42 11.08 -6.21 1.42
C ALA A 42 10.90 -4.79 0.88
N ILE A 43 9.65 -4.36 0.73
CA ILE A 43 9.31 -3.05 0.16
C ILE A 43 8.72 -2.15 1.24
N LYS A 44 9.32 -0.97 1.41
CA LYS A 44 8.77 0.11 2.24
C LYS A 44 7.96 1.05 1.37
N LEU A 45 6.67 1.16 1.69
CA LEU A 45 5.75 2.10 1.09
C LEU A 45 5.41 3.19 2.10
N THR A 46 5.37 4.44 1.66
CA THR A 46 5.07 5.56 2.55
C THR A 46 4.20 6.57 1.82
N VAL A 47 3.12 6.98 2.49
CA VAL A 47 2.26 8.09 2.09
C VAL A 47 2.39 9.17 3.14
N ASN A 48 2.67 10.40 2.71
CA ASN A 48 2.66 11.58 3.57
C ASN A 48 1.73 12.63 2.94
N ALA A 49 0.66 12.96 3.66
CA ALA A 49 -0.31 13.97 3.26
C ALA A 49 -0.61 14.86 4.47
N PRO A 50 0.08 16.00 4.62
CA PRO A 50 -0.20 16.93 5.69
C PRO A 50 -1.66 17.41 5.63
N VAL A 51 -2.38 17.29 6.74
CA VAL A 51 -3.74 17.81 6.87
C VAL A 51 -3.67 19.33 6.65
N ASP A 52 -4.56 19.86 5.82
CA ASP A 52 -4.66 21.29 5.43
C ASP A 52 -3.65 21.81 4.40
N VAL A 53 -2.78 20.96 3.86
CA VAL A 53 -1.98 21.29 2.68
C VAL A 53 -2.46 20.46 1.50
N LYS A 54 -2.66 21.10 0.34
CA LYS A 54 -2.95 20.43 -0.94
C LYS A 54 -1.71 19.72 -1.50
N LEU A 55 -1.06 18.90 -0.67
CA LEU A 55 0.19 18.23 -0.95
C LEU A 55 0.07 16.75 -0.64
N GLY A 56 0.47 15.92 -1.59
CA GLY A 56 0.64 14.49 -1.40
C GLY A 56 2.06 14.10 -1.74
N ILE A 57 2.71 13.34 -0.87
CA ILE A 57 4.03 12.76 -1.10
C ILE A 57 3.88 11.25 -0.98
N VAL A 58 4.40 10.52 -1.95
CA VAL A 58 4.43 9.06 -1.93
C VAL A 58 5.84 8.58 -2.22
N THR A 59 6.30 7.61 -1.44
CA THR A 59 7.64 7.05 -1.53
C THR A 59 7.56 5.54 -1.59
N VAL A 60 8.25 4.96 -2.56
CA VAL A 60 8.53 3.52 -2.61
C VAL A 60 10.03 3.32 -2.41
N GLN A 61 10.40 2.36 -1.58
CA GLN A 61 11.77 1.94 -1.39
C GLN A 61 11.84 0.42 -1.38
N ASN A 62 12.69 -0.14 -2.22
CA ASN A 62 13.08 -1.54 -2.11
C ASN A 62 14.27 -1.62 -1.13
N LEU A 63 14.05 -2.25 0.02
CA LEU A 63 15.05 -2.34 1.10
C LEU A 63 16.19 -3.30 0.75
N ASN A 64 15.95 -4.26 -0.14
CA ASN A 64 16.93 -5.27 -0.52
C ASN A 64 18.02 -4.68 -1.43
N ASN A 65 17.64 -3.79 -2.36
CA ASN A 65 18.57 -3.18 -3.33
C ASN A 65 18.78 -1.67 -3.09
N ASN A 66 18.17 -1.09 -2.06
CA ASN A 66 18.22 0.33 -1.68
C ASN A 66 17.69 1.32 -2.73
N GLN A 67 17.03 0.85 -3.79
CA GLN A 67 16.39 1.74 -4.75
C GLN A 67 15.21 2.44 -4.09
N LYS A 68 15.09 3.75 -4.35
CA LYS A 68 14.08 4.61 -3.76
C LYS A 68 13.61 5.63 -4.78
N ALA A 69 12.30 5.79 -4.88
CA ALA A 69 11.70 6.85 -5.66
C ALA A 69 10.64 7.57 -4.83
N THR A 70 10.44 8.85 -5.12
CA THR A 70 9.49 9.71 -4.42
C THR A 70 8.82 10.63 -5.41
N ASN A 71 7.51 10.70 -5.36
CA ASN A 71 6.72 11.64 -6.13
C ASN A 71 5.97 12.59 -5.19
N GLN A 72 5.81 13.81 -5.68
CA GLN A 72 5.08 14.87 -5.00
C GLN A 72 3.99 15.40 -5.92
N PHE A 73 2.80 15.59 -5.36
CA PHE A 73 1.62 16.05 -6.10
C PHE A 73 0.99 17.25 -5.42
N ASN A 74 0.58 18.22 -6.23
CA ASN A 74 -0.37 19.23 -5.79
C ASN A 74 -1.78 18.67 -5.95
N LEU A 75 -2.46 18.48 -4.83
CA LEU A 75 -3.81 17.93 -4.81
C LEU A 75 -4.80 19.03 -5.21
N LEU A 76 -5.90 18.64 -5.86
CA LEU A 76 -6.97 19.60 -6.17
C LEU A 76 -7.75 19.99 -4.91
N GLU A 77 -7.83 19.08 -3.94
CA GLU A 77 -8.58 19.18 -2.69
C GLU A 77 -7.76 18.63 -1.52
N ASN A 78 -8.07 19.08 -0.31
CA ASN A 78 -7.45 18.55 0.90
C ASN A 78 -7.97 17.12 1.16
N LEU A 79 -7.09 16.23 1.63
CA LEU A 79 -7.51 14.94 2.16
C LEU A 79 -8.05 15.14 3.58
N CYS A 80 -9.05 14.35 3.96
CA CYS A 80 -9.65 14.43 5.29
C CYS A 80 -8.73 13.92 6.41
N GLY A 81 -7.72 13.12 6.09
CA GLY A 81 -6.79 12.53 7.08
C GLY A 81 -7.45 11.58 8.10
N LYS A 82 -8.64 11.06 7.79
CA LYS A 82 -9.45 10.25 8.73
C LYS A 82 -9.19 8.75 8.67
N THR A 83 -8.52 8.28 7.62
CA THR A 83 -8.39 6.85 7.34
C THR A 83 -7.02 6.58 6.74
N ALA A 84 -6.39 5.52 7.22
CA ALA A 84 -5.21 4.89 6.62
C ALA A 84 -5.55 3.40 6.44
N GLU A 85 -5.21 2.84 5.28
CA GLU A 85 -5.62 1.49 4.90
C GLU A 85 -4.45 0.72 4.29
N TRP A 86 -4.42 -0.59 4.56
CA TRP A 86 -3.53 -1.55 3.90
C TRP A 86 -4.39 -2.54 3.14
N VAL A 87 -4.33 -2.48 1.81
CA VAL A 87 -5.23 -3.24 0.94
C VAL A 87 -4.47 -4.33 0.19
N PRO A 88 -4.82 -5.62 0.40
CA PRO A 88 -4.22 -6.74 -0.31
C PRO A 88 -4.83 -6.97 -1.71
N VAL A 89 -4.10 -7.71 -2.54
CA VAL A 89 -4.55 -8.33 -3.81
C VAL A 89 -4.24 -9.84 -3.78
N ASN A 90 -4.57 -10.63 -4.81
CA ASN A 90 -4.42 -12.10 -4.76
C ASN A 90 -2.97 -12.56 -4.85
N PHE A 91 -2.42 -13.14 -3.76
CA PHE A 91 -0.99 -13.49 -3.66
C PHE A 91 -0.62 -14.57 -2.63
N GLY A 92 -1.58 -15.39 -2.17
CA GLY A 92 -1.30 -16.36 -1.11
C GLY A 92 -1.22 -15.68 0.26
N THR A 93 -0.04 -15.35 0.77
CA THR A 93 0.12 -14.62 2.04
C THR A 93 0.93 -13.33 1.86
N LEU A 94 0.39 -12.21 2.31
CA LEU A 94 1.09 -10.93 2.43
C LEU A 94 1.08 -10.48 3.87
N ILE A 95 2.20 -9.92 4.31
CA ILE A 95 2.37 -9.33 5.63
C ILE A 95 2.76 -7.88 5.43
N PHE A 96 1.95 -6.95 5.93
CA PHE A 96 2.34 -5.57 6.14
C PHE A 96 2.99 -5.50 7.51
N ALA A 97 4.33 -5.45 7.56
CA ALA A 97 5.08 -5.31 8.80
C ALA A 97 5.48 -3.86 9.07
N ASN A 98 5.69 -3.49 10.34
CA ASN A 98 6.04 -2.15 10.78
C ASN A 98 5.06 -1.10 10.24
N ALA A 99 3.75 -1.39 10.37
CA ALA A 99 2.71 -0.45 10.00
C ALA A 99 2.70 0.73 10.99
N GLU A 100 2.62 1.96 10.49
CA GLU A 100 2.65 3.17 11.30
C GLU A 100 1.72 4.22 10.71
N VAL A 101 1.06 5.00 11.57
CA VAL A 101 0.21 6.13 11.16
C VAL A 101 0.53 7.33 12.04
N GLY A 102 0.88 8.47 11.44
CA GLY A 102 1.14 9.70 12.19
C GLY A 102 2.35 9.65 13.14
N GLY A 103 3.17 8.58 13.07
CA GLY A 103 4.27 8.33 14.01
C GLY A 103 3.89 7.40 15.17
N ASP A 104 2.62 6.98 15.27
CA ASP A 104 2.18 5.96 16.21
C ASP A 104 2.37 4.55 15.62
N ASP A 105 2.88 3.65 16.44
CA ASP A 105 3.05 2.23 16.09
C ASP A 105 1.70 1.55 15.89
N PHE A 106 1.64 0.56 14.99
CA PHE A 106 0.42 -0.18 14.64
C PHE A 106 -0.38 -0.69 15.84
N GLY A 107 0.31 -1.19 16.86
CA GLY A 107 -0.30 -1.76 18.06
C GLY A 107 -1.09 -0.77 18.90
N GLN A 108 -0.91 0.53 18.67
CA GLN A 108 -1.59 1.61 19.39
C GLN A 108 -2.83 2.13 18.63
N LEU A 109 -3.07 1.63 17.41
CA LEU A 109 -4.15 2.09 16.55
C LEU A 109 -5.45 1.30 16.79
N ASP A 110 -6.57 2.02 16.89
CA ASP A 110 -7.90 1.43 16.72
C ASP A 110 -8.06 0.96 15.27
N ARG A 111 -8.34 -0.32 15.07
CA ARG A 111 -8.32 -0.98 13.77
C ARG A 111 -9.58 -1.76 13.48
N GLU A 112 -10.05 -1.67 12.25
CA GLU A 112 -11.11 -2.50 11.70
C GLU A 112 -10.51 -3.42 10.63
N LEU A 113 -10.87 -4.70 10.66
CA LEU A 113 -10.35 -5.72 9.74
C LEU A 113 -11.45 -6.11 8.74
N PHE A 114 -11.14 -5.99 7.45
CA PHE A 114 -12.05 -6.34 6.36
C PHE A 114 -11.55 -7.55 5.59
N ASN A 115 -12.44 -8.51 5.33
CA ASN A 115 -12.18 -9.64 4.44
C ASN A 115 -12.82 -9.41 3.08
N ILE A 116 -12.15 -9.84 2.03
CA ILE A 116 -12.72 -9.92 0.68
C ILE A 116 -13.69 -11.11 0.66
N ALA A 117 -14.92 -10.86 0.25
CA ALA A 117 -15.89 -11.92 -0.04
C ALA A 117 -16.52 -11.68 -1.40
N GLN A 118 -16.67 -12.75 -2.19
CA GLN A 118 -17.34 -12.72 -3.48
C GLN A 118 -18.32 -13.88 -3.57
N ASN A 119 -19.52 -13.63 -4.10
CA ASN A 119 -20.58 -14.63 -4.21
C ASN A 119 -20.90 -15.33 -2.88
N GLY A 120 -20.84 -14.58 -1.77
CA GLY A 120 -21.08 -15.10 -0.42
C GLY A 120 -19.97 -15.98 0.14
N LYS A 121 -18.82 -16.10 -0.54
CA LYS A 121 -17.66 -16.87 -0.07
C LYS A 121 -16.52 -15.95 0.35
N PRO A 122 -15.94 -16.13 1.55
CA PRO A 122 -14.73 -15.42 1.91
C PRO A 122 -13.58 -15.88 1.01
N LEU A 123 -12.80 -14.93 0.53
CA LEU A 123 -11.60 -15.15 -0.28
C LEU A 123 -10.33 -14.87 0.50
N THR A 124 -10.43 -14.08 1.58
CA THR A 124 -9.30 -13.77 2.45
C THR A 124 -9.65 -14.00 3.90
N ASN A 125 -8.60 -14.20 4.70
CA ASN A 125 -8.60 -14.12 6.15
C ASN A 125 -7.54 -13.08 6.55
N VAL A 126 -7.99 -11.96 7.13
CA VAL A 126 -7.14 -10.89 7.63
C VAL A 126 -6.99 -11.00 9.14
N THR A 127 -5.75 -11.01 9.60
CA THR A 127 -5.39 -10.95 11.02
C THR A 127 -4.43 -9.79 11.27
N ALA A 128 -4.36 -9.33 12.51
CA ALA A 128 -3.49 -8.24 12.92
C ALA A 128 -2.96 -8.50 14.33
N ASP A 129 -1.70 -8.18 14.55
CA ASP A 129 -1.07 -8.14 15.87
C ASP A 129 -0.60 -6.70 16.19
N ASN A 130 0.45 -6.55 16.99
CA ASN A 130 0.93 -5.24 17.42
C ASN A 130 1.84 -4.54 16.40
N ASP A 131 2.38 -5.26 15.43
CA ASP A 131 3.33 -4.70 14.46
C ASP A 131 2.97 -5.02 13.00
N SER A 132 2.01 -5.91 12.78
CA SER A 132 1.71 -6.41 11.45
C SER A 132 0.22 -6.63 11.16
N VAL A 133 -0.10 -6.56 9.87
CA VAL A 133 -1.35 -7.07 9.27
C VAL A 133 -0.99 -8.21 8.35
N THR A 134 -1.52 -9.39 8.62
CA THR A 134 -1.37 -10.56 7.76
C THR A 134 -2.66 -10.80 6.99
N VAL A 135 -2.53 -10.97 5.68
CA VAL A 135 -3.64 -11.34 4.79
C VAL A 135 -3.30 -12.68 4.16
N THR A 136 -4.17 -13.66 4.38
CA THR A 136 -4.09 -14.99 3.76
C THR A 136 -5.26 -15.20 2.81
N TRP A 137 -4.99 -15.64 1.59
CA TRP A 137 -6.02 -16.10 0.65
C TRP A 137 -6.49 -17.51 1.00
N LEU A 138 -7.81 -17.73 0.93
CA LEU A 138 -8.51 -18.98 1.30
C LEU A 138 -8.75 -19.92 0.11
#